data_AF-A0A2C5YR32-F1
#
_entry.id   AF-A0A2C5YR32-F1
#
_cell.length_a   1.000
_cell.length_b   1.000
_cell.length_c   1.000
_cell.angle_alpha   90.00
_cell.angle_beta   90.00
_cell.angle_gamma   90.00
#
_symmetry.space_group_name_H-M   'P 1'
#
loop_
_entity.id
_entity.type
_entity.pdbx_description
1 polymer ?
#
loop_
_entity_poly.entity_id
_entity_poly.type
_entity_poly.pdbx_seq_one_letter_code
_entity_poly.pdbx_strand_id
1 'polypeptide(L)'
;MRRSLVALLGLRSGLSLAAAPSSGNHPEWPRWCGKAYQPQYPSFDPGGQTVEPPALPGGPALDVQFKPRYSIYLESEAEAEFVVDAAISRWRGQPWPDLGSPDKAPAVRFTIALTTGDVLVSDTVPAGSRSNLFAFRLAGLRPRLEPYEVVLMGDGGGGERNLTARSELFVLPEKKTGSVSRLDNVNGGILFRGRATGGAFEPFLPHGFYASCDNFLCDADRLRKIRAYAGLGLNSLVSLTTVAASGDTYRELDRLDLRFMYDLRDFYKNVTAVREQVAAVRDFDALYAYWGADEPDGHQDPFPLVVEAREAIRSVDPYHPVSVTLNCQDYYFGQYSAGADIVMEDAYPVGINSSFSKWGTACNATYGDCGCDNCAGDVGDVARRLDRLARHERRLGLRP
;
A
#
# COMPACT_ATOMS: atom_id res chain seq x y z
N MET A 1 22.93 38.07 -26.86
CA MET A 1 21.80 38.88 -26.37
C MET A 1 20.58 38.60 -27.24
N ARG A 2 19.42 38.36 -26.60
CA ARG A 2 18.06 38.06 -27.13
C ARG A 2 17.90 36.65 -27.73
N ARG A 3 17.51 35.65 -26.92
CA ARG A 3 16.17 35.30 -26.39
C ARG A 3 15.36 34.46 -27.39
N SER A 4 15.48 33.14 -27.25
CA SER A 4 14.57 32.15 -27.82
C SER A 4 13.26 32.13 -27.01
N LEU A 5 12.13 32.24 -27.72
CA LEU A 5 10.79 31.99 -27.20
C LEU A 5 10.64 30.49 -26.96
N VAL A 6 10.46 30.07 -25.71
CA VAL A 6 9.88 28.77 -25.38
C VAL A 6 8.40 29.02 -25.09
N ALA A 7 7.53 28.41 -25.90
CA ALA A 7 6.09 28.50 -25.74
C ALA A 7 5.65 27.64 -24.54
N LEU A 8 5.18 28.29 -23.48
CA LEU A 8 4.35 27.65 -22.45
C LEU A 8 2.98 27.35 -23.07
N LEU A 9 2.66 26.07 -23.28
CA LEU A 9 1.26 25.66 -23.39
C LEU A 9 0.71 25.49 -21.97
N GLY A 10 -0.03 26.50 -21.51
CA GLY A 10 -0.87 26.39 -20.32
C GLY A 10 -2.11 25.57 -20.63
N LEU A 11 -2.28 24.42 -19.96
CA LEU A 11 -3.58 23.77 -19.84
C LEU A 11 -4.46 24.65 -18.93
N ARG A 12 -5.56 25.16 -19.50
CA ARG A 12 -6.63 25.79 -18.73
C ARG A 12 -7.52 24.69 -18.15
N SER A 13 -7.53 24.59 -16.83
CA SER A 13 -8.43 23.76 -16.04
C SER A 13 -9.87 24.29 -16.12
N GLY A 14 -10.79 23.42 -16.56
CA GLY A 14 -12.24 23.65 -16.55
C GLY A 14 -12.86 23.18 -15.24
N LEU A 15 -13.63 24.09 -14.65
CA LEU A 15 -14.51 24.03 -13.48
C LEU A 15 -14.85 22.66 -12.86
N SER A 16 -14.41 22.52 -11.60
CA SER A 16 -15.22 22.28 -10.39
C SER A 16 -16.17 21.07 -10.38
N LEU A 17 -15.60 19.88 -10.16
CA LEU A 17 -16.24 18.90 -9.28
C LEU A 17 -16.34 19.54 -7.90
N ALA A 18 -17.53 19.55 -7.28
CA ALA A 18 -17.68 19.93 -5.89
C ALA A 18 -16.67 19.13 -5.06
N ALA A 19 -15.66 19.81 -4.50
CA ALA A 19 -14.66 19.17 -3.68
C ALA A 19 -15.40 18.47 -2.54
N ALA A 20 -15.18 17.16 -2.39
CA ALA A 20 -15.56 16.48 -1.16
C ALA A 20 -15.00 17.28 0.02
N PRO A 21 -15.71 17.40 1.14
CA PRO A 21 -15.18 18.09 2.31
C PRO A 21 -13.83 17.46 2.66
N SER A 22 -12.78 18.28 2.76
CA SER A 22 -11.47 17.84 3.21
C SER A 22 -11.59 17.35 4.65
N SER A 23 -10.76 16.36 5.02
CA SER A 23 -10.86 15.72 6.33
C SER A 23 -10.55 16.67 7.50
N GLY A 24 -10.99 16.31 8.71
CA GLY A 24 -10.65 17.00 9.97
C GLY A 24 -11.30 18.37 10.20
N ASN A 25 -10.81 19.08 11.22
CA ASN A 25 -11.38 20.36 11.69
C ASN A 25 -10.76 21.57 10.97
N HIS A 26 -11.58 22.57 10.62
CA HIS A 26 -11.19 23.75 9.82
C HIS A 26 -10.70 23.45 8.38
N PRO A 27 -11.51 22.74 7.57
CA PRO A 27 -11.19 22.42 6.17
C PRO A 27 -10.87 23.61 5.28
N GLU A 28 -11.30 24.80 5.68
CA GLU A 28 -11.09 26.06 5.00
C GLU A 28 -9.71 26.69 5.22
N TRP A 29 -8.87 26.16 6.12
CA TRP A 29 -7.53 26.69 6.42
C TRP A 29 -6.42 25.88 5.73
N PRO A 30 -5.26 26.51 5.42
CA PRO A 30 -4.06 25.79 5.02
C PRO A 30 -3.58 24.90 6.17
N ARG A 31 -3.61 23.59 5.94
CA ARG A 31 -3.24 22.59 6.95
C ARG A 31 -2.32 21.51 6.37
N TRP A 32 -1.59 20.86 7.27
CA TRP A 32 -0.80 19.66 7.01
C TRP A 32 -1.07 18.68 8.15
N CYS A 33 -1.39 17.42 7.84
CA CYS A 33 -1.76 16.42 8.86
C CYS A 33 -2.88 16.88 9.81
N GLY A 34 -3.84 17.65 9.28
CA GLY A 34 -4.94 18.23 10.07
C GLY A 34 -4.61 19.53 10.79
N LYS A 35 -3.35 19.97 10.87
CA LYS A 35 -2.90 21.11 11.66
C LYS A 35 -2.73 22.36 10.81
N ALA A 36 -3.21 23.51 11.26
CA ALA A 36 -2.84 24.77 10.61
C ALA A 36 -1.33 25.01 10.73
N TYR A 37 -0.71 25.49 9.65
CA TYR A 37 0.73 25.73 9.60
C TYR A 37 1.13 27.18 9.34
N GLN A 38 0.17 28.09 9.12
CA GLN A 38 0.45 29.52 8.88
C GLN A 38 0.09 30.37 10.11
N PRO A 39 0.88 31.41 10.43
CA PRO A 39 0.82 32.14 11.71
C PRO A 39 -0.48 32.93 11.91
N GLN A 40 -1.24 33.22 10.85
CA GLN A 40 -2.52 33.93 10.94
C GLN A 40 -3.68 33.04 11.40
N TYR A 41 -3.51 31.72 11.47
CA TYR A 41 -4.52 30.77 11.97
C TYR A 41 -4.11 30.24 13.35
N PRO A 42 -5.03 30.09 14.30
CA PRO A 42 -4.70 29.56 15.64
C PRO A 42 -4.40 28.06 15.60
N SER A 43 -3.76 27.55 16.65
CA SER A 43 -3.65 26.11 16.91
C SER A 43 -5.00 25.53 17.33
N PHE A 44 -5.28 24.28 16.97
CA PHE A 44 -6.49 23.57 17.34
C PHE A 44 -6.26 22.05 17.34
N ASP A 45 -7.19 21.29 17.91
CA ASP A 45 -7.14 19.82 17.80
C ASP A 45 -7.47 19.39 16.36
N PRO A 46 -6.51 18.80 15.60
CA PRO A 46 -6.74 18.46 14.21
C PRO A 46 -7.87 17.45 14.00
N GLY A 47 -8.17 16.64 15.03
CA GLY A 47 -9.05 15.48 14.93
C GLY A 47 -8.46 14.41 14.00
N GLY A 48 -9.20 13.31 13.83
CA GLY A 48 -8.81 12.26 12.89
C GLY A 48 -7.64 11.38 13.33
N GLN A 49 -7.11 11.57 14.53
CA GLN A 49 -6.02 10.75 15.05
C GLN A 49 -6.46 9.28 15.17
N THR A 50 -5.60 8.38 14.73
CA THR A 50 -5.82 6.95 14.74
C THR A 50 -5.53 6.42 16.14
N VAL A 51 -6.54 6.45 16.98
CA VAL A 51 -6.47 5.99 18.36
C VAL A 51 -6.69 4.48 18.47
N GLU A 52 -6.36 3.94 19.64
CA GLU A 52 -6.68 2.56 19.94
C GLU A 52 -8.22 2.38 20.02
N PRO A 53 -8.80 1.37 19.33
CA PRO A 53 -10.22 1.10 19.44
C PRO A 53 -10.63 0.78 20.88
N PRO A 54 -11.88 1.07 21.28
CA PRO A 54 -12.38 0.65 22.58
C PRO A 54 -12.35 -0.88 22.70
N ALA A 55 -12.14 -1.38 23.92
CA ALA A 55 -12.21 -2.81 24.18
C ALA A 55 -13.66 -3.32 24.02
N LEU A 56 -13.80 -4.58 23.58
CA LEU A 56 -15.11 -5.22 23.49
C LEU A 56 -15.76 -5.36 24.88
N PRO A 57 -17.06 -5.03 25.03
CA PRO A 57 -17.76 -5.02 26.32
C PRO A 57 -17.93 -6.41 26.97
N GLY A 58 -17.52 -7.50 26.31
CA GLY A 58 -17.62 -8.89 26.80
C GLY A 58 -16.28 -9.60 27.01
N GLY A 59 -15.16 -8.87 27.00
CA GLY A 59 -13.81 -9.45 27.04
C GLY A 59 -13.26 -9.72 25.64
N PRO A 60 -12.09 -10.36 25.53
CA PRO A 60 -11.51 -10.64 24.24
C PRO A 60 -12.39 -11.61 23.45
N ALA A 61 -12.38 -11.44 22.14
CA ALA A 61 -13.12 -12.23 21.19
C ALA A 61 -12.18 -12.98 20.25
N LEU A 62 -12.71 -13.98 19.56
CA LEU A 62 -11.97 -14.67 18.51
C LEU A 62 -12.15 -13.88 17.21
N ASP A 63 -11.03 -13.42 16.68
CA ASP A 63 -10.93 -12.68 15.44
C ASP A 63 -10.33 -13.59 14.38
N VAL A 64 -11.20 -14.07 13.48
CA VAL A 64 -10.79 -14.94 12.38
C VAL A 64 -10.62 -14.10 11.13
N GLN A 65 -9.41 -14.11 10.59
CA GLN A 65 -9.04 -13.41 9.37
C GLN A 65 -8.36 -14.40 8.43
N PHE A 66 -8.54 -14.24 7.13
CA PHE A 66 -7.80 -15.05 6.16
C PHE A 66 -7.58 -14.29 4.86
N LYS A 67 -6.52 -14.67 4.16
CA LYS A 67 -6.23 -14.24 2.78
C LYS A 67 -5.27 -15.21 2.11
N PRO A 68 -5.15 -15.20 0.78
CA PRO A 68 -4.15 -16.02 0.11
C PRO A 68 -2.72 -15.62 0.57
N ARG A 69 -1.80 -16.58 0.65
CA ARG A 69 -0.40 -16.32 1.05
C ARG A 69 0.27 -15.31 0.14
N TYR A 70 0.14 -15.46 -1.17
CA TYR A 70 0.63 -14.47 -2.10
C TYR A 70 -0.50 -13.57 -2.59
N SER A 71 -0.22 -12.28 -2.80
CA SER A 71 -1.21 -11.32 -3.30
C SER A 71 -1.81 -11.73 -4.65
N ILE A 72 -1.07 -12.47 -5.47
CA ILE A 72 -1.50 -13.04 -6.75
C ILE A 72 -0.84 -14.41 -6.99
N TYR A 73 -1.54 -15.26 -7.74
CA TYR A 73 -1.02 -16.50 -8.34
C TYR A 73 -1.13 -16.44 -9.86
N LEU A 74 -0.29 -17.20 -10.56
CA LEU A 74 -0.27 -17.29 -12.02
C LEU A 74 -0.77 -18.66 -12.50
N GLU A 75 -1.30 -18.71 -13.72
CA GLU A 75 -1.86 -19.95 -14.30
C GLU A 75 -0.85 -21.11 -14.42
N SER A 76 0.45 -20.83 -14.39
CA SER A 76 1.49 -21.87 -14.37
C SER A 76 1.60 -22.59 -13.03
N GLU A 77 1.07 -22.00 -11.95
CA GLU A 77 1.16 -22.55 -10.60
C GLU A 77 0.09 -23.62 -10.38
N ALA A 78 0.48 -24.76 -9.79
CA ALA A 78 -0.43 -25.88 -9.55
C ALA A 78 -1.16 -25.77 -8.20
N GLU A 79 -0.54 -25.11 -7.24
CA GLU A 79 -0.98 -25.04 -5.85
C GLU A 79 -0.87 -23.61 -5.32
N ALA A 80 -1.73 -23.31 -4.36
CA ALA A 80 -1.77 -22.05 -3.64
C ALA A 80 -2.01 -22.32 -2.15
N GLU A 81 -1.79 -21.31 -1.31
CA GLU A 81 -2.00 -21.39 0.13
C GLU A 81 -2.91 -20.25 0.60
N PHE A 82 -3.75 -20.54 1.58
CA PHE A 82 -4.38 -19.53 2.44
C PHE A 82 -3.61 -19.42 3.75
N VAL A 83 -3.50 -18.19 4.25
CA VAL A 83 -3.08 -17.87 5.61
C VAL A 83 -4.33 -17.62 6.43
N VAL A 84 -4.51 -18.35 7.52
CA VAL A 84 -5.65 -18.18 8.44
C VAL A 84 -5.14 -17.84 9.83
N ASP A 85 -5.64 -16.73 10.35
CA ASP A 85 -5.46 -16.30 11.72
C ASP A 85 -6.75 -16.56 12.49
N ALA A 86 -6.61 -17.16 13.68
CA ALA A 86 -7.71 -17.35 14.63
C ALA A 86 -7.31 -16.66 15.94
N ALA A 87 -7.03 -15.36 15.86
CA ALA A 87 -6.38 -14.62 16.92
C ALA A 87 -7.35 -14.24 18.04
N ILE A 88 -6.83 -14.10 19.25
CA ILE A 88 -7.57 -13.50 20.36
C ILE A 88 -7.39 -11.99 20.28
N SER A 89 -8.50 -11.27 20.15
CA SER A 89 -8.51 -9.82 19.98
C SER A 89 -9.34 -9.14 21.06
N ARG A 90 -8.79 -8.05 21.61
CA ARG A 90 -9.50 -7.20 22.58
C ARG A 90 -10.43 -6.18 21.91
N TRP A 91 -10.31 -5.99 20.60
CA TRP A 91 -10.96 -4.89 19.86
C TRP A 91 -12.04 -5.36 18.89
N ARG A 92 -11.94 -6.60 18.38
CA ARG A 92 -12.78 -7.11 17.29
C ARG A 92 -12.93 -8.62 17.35
N GLY A 93 -13.79 -9.17 16.50
CA GLY A 93 -14.10 -10.60 16.45
C GLY A 93 -15.44 -10.92 17.13
N GLN A 94 -15.67 -12.20 17.38
CA GLN A 94 -16.91 -12.69 18.02
C GLN A 94 -16.64 -13.50 19.29
N PRO A 95 -17.62 -13.57 20.22
CA PRO A 95 -17.49 -14.39 21.42
C PRO A 95 -17.16 -15.85 21.10
N TRP A 96 -16.19 -16.41 21.82
CA TRP A 96 -15.75 -17.79 21.67
C TRP A 96 -15.54 -18.44 23.05
N PRO A 97 -15.78 -19.75 23.22
CA PRO A 97 -15.61 -20.40 24.51
C PRO A 97 -14.15 -20.39 24.96
N ASP A 98 -13.96 -20.27 26.27
CA ASP A 98 -12.68 -20.52 26.94
C ASP A 98 -11.47 -19.71 26.43
N LEU A 99 -11.69 -18.54 25.83
CA LEU A 99 -10.60 -17.66 25.35
C LEU A 99 -9.68 -17.16 26.48
N GLY A 100 -10.14 -17.15 27.73
CA GLY A 100 -9.30 -16.87 28.89
C GLY A 100 -8.30 -18.00 29.22
N SER A 101 -8.41 -19.16 28.59
CA SER A 101 -7.52 -20.31 28.70
C SER A 101 -7.33 -20.92 27.31
N PRO A 102 -6.50 -20.31 26.44
CA PRO A 102 -6.40 -20.66 25.02
C PRO A 102 -6.18 -22.16 24.75
N ASP A 103 -5.42 -22.85 25.59
CA ASP A 103 -5.18 -24.30 25.47
C ASP A 103 -6.44 -25.17 25.62
N LYS A 104 -7.52 -24.60 26.17
CA LYS A 104 -8.84 -25.24 26.34
C LYS A 104 -9.88 -24.74 25.37
N ALA A 105 -9.61 -23.64 24.66
CA ALA A 105 -10.53 -23.09 23.69
C ALA A 105 -10.72 -24.07 22.52
N PRO A 106 -11.96 -24.33 22.07
CA PRO A 106 -12.18 -25.24 20.96
C PRO A 106 -11.56 -24.67 19.69
N ALA A 107 -10.89 -25.54 18.92
CA ALA A 107 -10.39 -25.20 17.60
C ALA A 107 -11.55 -24.77 16.68
N VAL A 108 -11.27 -23.86 15.77
CA VAL A 108 -12.23 -23.47 14.73
C VAL A 108 -12.18 -24.53 13.64
N ARG A 109 -13.28 -25.24 13.43
CA ARG A 109 -13.46 -26.03 12.20
C ARG A 109 -13.96 -25.10 11.12
N PHE A 110 -13.34 -25.10 9.95
CA PHE A 110 -13.71 -24.16 8.89
C PHE A 110 -13.68 -24.80 7.51
N THR A 111 -14.35 -24.12 6.59
CA THR A 111 -14.29 -24.36 5.16
C THR A 111 -14.05 -23.02 4.45
N ILE A 112 -13.09 -22.99 3.54
CA ILE A 112 -12.88 -21.89 2.60
C ILE A 112 -13.46 -22.34 1.26
N ALA A 113 -14.40 -21.57 0.73
CA ALA A 113 -15.04 -21.85 -0.54
C ALA A 113 -15.11 -20.59 -1.40
N LEU A 114 -15.19 -20.80 -2.72
CA LEU A 114 -15.69 -19.76 -3.61
C LEU A 114 -17.12 -19.39 -3.20
N THR A 115 -17.49 -18.12 -3.37
CA THR A 115 -18.90 -17.70 -3.17
C THR A 115 -19.88 -18.39 -4.12
N THR A 116 -19.39 -19.03 -5.19
CA THR A 116 -20.18 -19.90 -6.08
C THR A 116 -20.44 -21.30 -5.52
N GLY A 117 -19.76 -21.70 -4.45
CA GLY A 117 -19.98 -22.95 -3.71
C GLY A 117 -18.82 -23.96 -3.76
N ASP A 118 -17.82 -23.78 -4.63
CA ASP A 118 -16.69 -24.71 -4.74
C ASP A 118 -15.77 -24.62 -3.52
N VAL A 119 -15.60 -25.73 -2.81
CA VAL A 119 -14.75 -25.81 -1.63
C VAL A 119 -13.28 -25.93 -2.03
N LEU A 120 -12.44 -25.04 -1.49
CA LEU A 120 -10.99 -25.04 -1.72
C LEU A 120 -10.23 -25.71 -0.58
N VAL A 121 -10.65 -25.47 0.67
CA VAL A 121 -10.04 -26.00 1.89
C VAL A 121 -11.14 -26.35 2.90
N SER A 122 -11.01 -27.48 3.59
CA SER A 122 -11.76 -27.78 4.80
C SER A 122 -10.78 -28.31 5.85
N ASP A 123 -10.65 -27.60 6.97
CA ASP A 123 -9.65 -27.92 7.98
C ASP A 123 -10.03 -27.35 9.36
N THR A 124 -9.09 -27.38 10.29
CA THR A 124 -9.20 -26.86 11.65
C THR A 124 -8.03 -25.97 12.00
N VAL A 125 -8.28 -24.91 12.77
CA VAL A 125 -7.25 -24.00 13.25
C VAL A 125 -7.36 -23.77 14.76
N PRO A 126 -6.27 -23.88 15.54
CA PRO A 126 -6.32 -23.63 16.98
C PRO A 126 -6.73 -22.18 17.30
N ALA A 127 -7.60 -21.99 18.28
CA ALA A 127 -7.91 -20.65 18.78
C ALA A 127 -6.67 -20.02 19.43
N GLY A 128 -6.43 -18.74 19.17
CA GLY A 128 -5.23 -18.00 19.59
C GLY A 128 -4.01 -18.16 18.69
N SER A 129 -4.11 -18.93 17.60
CA SER A 129 -3.02 -19.11 16.64
C SER A 129 -3.04 -18.06 15.52
N ARG A 130 -1.89 -17.89 14.86
CA ARG A 130 -1.64 -16.93 13.78
C ARG A 130 -0.79 -17.57 12.68
N SER A 131 -0.90 -17.05 11.47
CA SER A 131 -0.09 -17.42 10.31
C SER A 131 -0.15 -18.91 9.95
N ASN A 132 -1.33 -19.53 10.10
CA ASN A 132 -1.52 -20.94 9.78
C ASN A 132 -1.72 -21.13 8.27
N LEU A 133 -0.99 -22.08 7.66
CA LEU A 133 -1.00 -22.30 6.22
C LEU A 133 -1.85 -23.49 5.82
N PHE A 134 -2.68 -23.29 4.81
CA PHE A 134 -3.54 -24.33 4.24
C PHE A 134 -3.40 -24.34 2.73
N ALA A 135 -2.78 -25.40 2.19
CA ALA A 135 -2.57 -25.57 0.77
C ALA A 135 -3.84 -26.09 0.07
N PHE A 136 -4.04 -25.66 -1.17
CA PHE A 136 -5.09 -26.14 -2.05
C PHE A 136 -4.62 -26.15 -3.52
N ARG A 137 -5.31 -26.92 -4.35
CA ARG A 137 -5.00 -26.99 -5.78
C ARG A 137 -5.68 -25.85 -6.52
N LEU A 138 -4.95 -25.20 -7.42
CA LEU A 138 -5.50 -24.21 -8.34
C LEU A 138 -6.25 -24.86 -9.51
N ALA A 139 -6.05 -26.17 -9.71
CA ALA A 139 -6.72 -26.94 -10.76
C ALA A 139 -8.25 -26.77 -10.70
N GLY A 140 -8.84 -26.32 -11.81
CA GLY A 140 -10.28 -26.05 -11.93
C GLY A 140 -10.66 -24.58 -11.83
N LEU A 141 -9.78 -23.73 -11.29
CA LEU A 141 -9.93 -22.27 -11.38
C LEU A 141 -9.44 -21.80 -12.75
N ARG A 142 -10.27 -20.99 -13.41
CA ARG A 142 -9.93 -20.40 -14.72
C ARG A 142 -9.16 -19.10 -14.49
N PRO A 143 -7.95 -18.95 -15.04
CA PRO A 143 -7.22 -17.70 -14.95
C PRO A 143 -8.05 -16.53 -15.51
N ARG A 144 -8.11 -15.42 -14.76
CA ARG A 144 -8.87 -14.22 -15.15
C ARG A 144 -8.32 -12.97 -14.45
N LEU A 145 -8.70 -11.79 -14.93
CA LEU A 145 -8.21 -10.53 -14.37
C LEU A 145 -8.99 -10.11 -13.11
N GLU A 146 -10.25 -10.52 -13.00
CA GLU A 146 -11.09 -10.27 -11.84
C GLU A 146 -10.85 -11.29 -10.72
N PRO A 147 -10.79 -10.89 -9.44
CA PRO A 147 -10.56 -11.82 -8.36
C PRO A 147 -11.70 -12.82 -8.17
N TYR A 148 -11.37 -13.98 -7.61
CA TYR A 148 -12.34 -14.87 -7.01
C TYR A 148 -12.71 -14.39 -5.60
N GLU A 149 -13.99 -14.17 -5.37
CA GLU A 149 -14.52 -13.94 -4.02
C GLU A 149 -14.52 -15.25 -3.24
N VAL A 150 -13.75 -15.30 -2.17
CA VAL A 150 -13.65 -16.45 -1.27
C VAL A 150 -14.22 -16.12 0.10
N VAL A 151 -14.87 -17.10 0.71
CA VAL A 151 -15.49 -16.99 2.02
C VAL A 151 -14.99 -18.12 2.91
N LEU A 152 -14.56 -17.76 4.11
CA LEU A 152 -14.31 -18.71 5.19
C LEU A 152 -15.56 -18.78 6.04
N MET A 153 -16.10 -19.98 6.22
CA MET A 153 -17.18 -20.28 7.17
C MET A 153 -16.65 -21.26 8.21
N GLY A 154 -16.86 -21.00 9.49
CA GLY A 154 -16.37 -21.90 10.54
C GLY A 154 -17.23 -21.95 11.79
N ASP A 155 -17.02 -22.99 12.60
CA ASP A 155 -17.73 -23.25 13.84
C ASP A 155 -16.85 -23.88 14.93
N GLY A 156 -17.31 -23.81 16.18
CA GLY A 156 -16.65 -24.39 17.36
C GLY A 156 -17.11 -25.82 17.66
N GLY A 157 -17.81 -26.45 16.72
CA GLY A 157 -18.26 -27.81 16.79
C GLY A 157 -19.61 -28.09 17.45
N GLY A 158 -20.29 -27.06 17.94
CA GLY A 158 -21.61 -27.13 18.58
C GLY A 158 -22.78 -26.67 17.69
N GLY A 159 -22.56 -26.45 16.39
CA GLY A 159 -23.63 -26.20 15.40
C GLY A 159 -24.28 -24.81 15.37
N GLU A 160 -24.11 -23.97 16.40
CA GLU A 160 -24.81 -22.66 16.50
C GLU A 160 -23.91 -21.42 16.32
N ARG A 161 -22.62 -21.57 15.98
CA ARG A 161 -21.69 -20.44 15.89
C ARG A 161 -21.03 -20.39 14.54
N ASN A 162 -21.61 -19.63 13.61
CA ASN A 162 -21.05 -19.44 12.28
C ASN A 162 -20.15 -18.21 12.26
N LEU A 163 -18.84 -18.42 12.28
CA LEU A 163 -17.83 -17.44 11.89
C LEU A 163 -17.94 -17.22 10.37
N THR A 164 -17.76 -15.98 9.93
CA THR A 164 -17.61 -15.69 8.51
C THR A 164 -16.55 -14.64 8.30
N ALA A 165 -15.61 -14.90 7.39
CA ALA A 165 -14.65 -13.93 6.89
C ALA A 165 -14.66 -13.97 5.35
N ARG A 166 -14.23 -12.89 4.70
CA ARG A 166 -14.14 -12.78 3.24
C ARG A 166 -12.75 -12.36 2.80
N SER A 167 -12.36 -12.79 1.61
CA SER A 167 -11.10 -12.39 0.97
C SER A 167 -11.23 -12.50 -0.55
N GLU A 168 -10.20 -12.04 -1.24
CA GLU A 168 -10.07 -12.14 -2.69
C GLU A 168 -8.92 -13.09 -3.05
N LEU A 169 -9.11 -13.91 -4.08
CA LEU A 169 -8.08 -14.78 -4.66
C LEU A 169 -7.86 -14.41 -6.13
N PHE A 170 -6.68 -13.86 -6.43
CA PHE A 170 -6.26 -13.57 -7.80
C PHE A 170 -5.52 -14.76 -8.41
N VAL A 171 -6.08 -15.33 -9.47
CA VAL A 171 -5.44 -16.33 -10.33
C VAL A 171 -5.36 -15.75 -11.73
N LEU A 172 -4.22 -15.17 -12.06
CA LEU A 172 -4.02 -14.40 -13.28
C LEU A 172 -3.49 -15.28 -14.42
N PRO A 173 -3.81 -14.99 -15.69
CA PRO A 173 -3.13 -15.59 -16.83
C PRO A 173 -1.62 -15.34 -16.80
N GLU A 174 -0.84 -16.12 -17.55
CA GLU A 174 0.59 -15.83 -17.65
C GLU A 174 0.81 -14.49 -18.36
N LYS A 175 1.70 -13.69 -17.78
CA LYS A 175 2.08 -12.42 -18.39
C LYS A 175 3.06 -12.69 -19.53
N LYS A 176 2.73 -12.21 -20.72
CA LYS A 176 3.54 -12.45 -21.95
C LYS A 176 4.71 -11.49 -22.11
N THR A 177 4.63 -10.33 -21.46
CA THR A 177 5.58 -9.21 -21.56
C THR A 177 5.74 -8.55 -20.20
N GLY A 178 6.92 -7.99 -19.92
CA GLY A 178 7.21 -7.34 -18.65
C GLY A 178 7.35 -8.31 -17.48
N SER A 179 7.13 -7.77 -16.28
CA SER A 179 7.32 -8.44 -14.99
C SER A 179 6.01 -8.65 -14.22
N VAL A 180 6.14 -9.40 -13.14
CA VAL A 180 5.11 -9.67 -12.14
C VAL A 180 5.74 -9.53 -10.76
N SER A 181 5.05 -8.84 -9.85
CA SER A 181 5.42 -8.77 -8.44
C SER A 181 4.27 -9.21 -7.55
N ARG A 182 4.59 -9.94 -6.49
CA ARG A 182 3.61 -10.36 -5.48
C ARG A 182 4.12 -10.15 -4.06
N LEU A 183 3.21 -9.97 -3.13
CA LEU A 183 3.52 -9.80 -1.71
C LEU A 183 3.35 -11.12 -0.96
N ASP A 184 4.23 -11.42 -0.02
CA ASP A 184 4.07 -12.56 0.92
C ASP A 184 3.34 -12.09 2.18
N ASN A 185 2.14 -12.60 2.38
CA ASN A 185 1.27 -12.26 3.49
C ASN A 185 1.66 -12.94 4.82
N VAL A 186 2.62 -13.87 4.80
CA VAL A 186 3.15 -14.54 6.00
C VAL A 186 4.38 -13.80 6.49
N ASN A 187 5.39 -13.68 5.63
CA ASN A 187 6.70 -13.16 6.02
C ASN A 187 6.88 -11.67 5.70
N GLY A 188 5.93 -11.07 4.96
CA GLY A 188 6.12 -9.78 4.34
C GLY A 188 7.08 -9.85 3.15
N GLY A 189 7.35 -8.69 2.55
CA GLY A 189 8.29 -8.55 1.44
C GLY A 189 7.68 -8.74 0.06
N ILE A 190 8.49 -8.46 -0.96
CA ILE A 190 8.12 -8.51 -2.38
C ILE A 190 8.84 -9.71 -3.00
N LEU A 191 8.10 -10.50 -3.77
CA LEU A 191 8.65 -11.48 -4.69
C LEU A 191 8.50 -10.93 -6.11
N PHE A 192 9.60 -10.91 -6.85
CA PHE A 192 9.67 -10.39 -8.21
C PHE A 192 9.92 -11.52 -9.20
N ARG A 193 9.22 -11.49 -10.32
CA ARG A 193 9.38 -12.40 -11.45
C ARG A 193 9.47 -11.57 -12.74
N GLY A 194 10.48 -11.84 -13.55
CA GLY A 194 10.64 -11.18 -14.85
C GLY A 194 11.68 -11.87 -15.70
N ARG A 195 12.09 -11.20 -16.78
CA ARG A 195 13.12 -11.70 -17.69
C ARG A 195 14.46 -11.96 -16.96
N ALA A 196 14.85 -11.08 -16.05
CA ALA A 196 16.12 -11.17 -15.32
C ALA A 196 16.19 -12.38 -14.38
N THR A 197 15.04 -12.83 -13.86
CA THR A 197 14.93 -14.00 -12.96
C THR A 197 14.65 -15.30 -13.72
N GLY A 198 14.72 -15.29 -15.05
CA GLY A 198 14.40 -16.46 -15.88
C GLY A 198 12.95 -16.95 -15.72
N GLY A 199 12.03 -16.07 -15.31
CA GLY A 199 10.64 -16.42 -15.04
C GLY A 199 10.37 -17.06 -13.68
N ALA A 200 11.34 -17.11 -12.78
CA ALA A 200 11.11 -17.53 -11.39
C ALA A 200 10.74 -16.34 -10.50
N PHE A 201 9.94 -16.58 -9.45
CA PHE A 201 9.75 -15.61 -8.37
C PHE A 201 10.95 -15.64 -7.43
N GLU A 202 11.56 -14.48 -7.19
CA GLU A 202 12.69 -14.29 -6.27
C GLU A 202 12.41 -13.19 -5.25
N PRO A 203 12.88 -13.32 -3.99
CA PRO A 203 12.81 -12.22 -3.02
C PRO A 203 13.47 -10.95 -3.53
N PHE A 204 12.79 -9.83 -3.35
CA PHE A 204 13.26 -8.52 -3.75
C PHE A 204 13.07 -7.51 -2.61
N LEU A 205 14.20 -6.93 -2.17
CA LEU A 205 14.23 -5.78 -1.28
C LEU A 205 14.70 -4.58 -2.09
N PRO A 206 13.81 -3.59 -2.37
CA PRO A 206 14.22 -2.37 -3.05
C PRO A 206 15.21 -1.58 -2.20
N HIS A 207 16.42 -1.37 -2.73
CA HIS A 207 17.46 -0.54 -2.18
C HIS A 207 17.98 0.39 -3.28
N GLY A 208 17.54 1.64 -3.22
CA GLY A 208 17.59 2.51 -4.38
C GLY A 208 17.55 3.99 -4.05
N PHE A 209 17.23 4.76 -5.08
CA PHE A 209 17.13 6.22 -5.04
C PHE A 209 15.89 6.65 -5.81
N TYR A 210 15.44 7.89 -5.61
CA TYR A 210 14.51 8.53 -6.51
C TYR A 210 15.25 9.58 -7.34
N ALA A 211 14.75 9.85 -8.55
CA ALA A 211 15.28 10.91 -9.40
C ALA A 211 14.18 11.60 -10.17
N SER A 212 14.31 12.92 -10.33
CA SER A 212 13.42 13.74 -11.14
C SER A 212 13.83 13.79 -12.61
N CYS A 213 12.88 14.14 -13.48
CA CYS A 213 13.18 14.58 -14.83
C CYS A 213 14.24 15.70 -14.81
N ASP A 214 14.01 16.73 -14.00
CA ASP A 214 14.88 17.89 -13.89
C ASP A 214 16.26 17.50 -13.32
N ASN A 215 17.31 17.88 -14.04
CA ASN A 215 18.73 17.65 -13.71
C ASN A 215 19.15 16.18 -13.57
N PHE A 216 18.31 15.23 -13.99
CA PHE A 216 18.65 13.81 -13.94
C PHE A 216 18.02 12.99 -15.07
N LEU A 217 16.76 12.58 -14.96
CA LEU A 217 16.16 11.56 -15.83
C LEU A 217 15.86 12.07 -17.25
N CYS A 218 15.84 13.38 -17.46
CA CYS A 218 15.63 13.99 -18.77
C CYS A 218 16.92 14.63 -19.35
N ASP A 219 18.04 14.54 -18.65
CA ASP A 219 19.30 15.09 -19.13
C ASP A 219 19.88 14.29 -20.30
N ALA A 220 20.75 14.95 -21.07
CA ALA A 220 21.45 14.31 -22.19
C ALA A 220 22.35 13.14 -21.75
N ASP A 221 22.89 13.20 -20.52
CA ASP A 221 23.79 12.18 -19.96
C ASP A 221 23.10 11.25 -18.95
N ARG A 222 21.76 11.26 -18.88
CA ARG A 222 20.94 10.46 -17.95
C ARG A 222 21.35 8.98 -17.86
N LEU A 223 21.62 8.33 -19.00
CA LEU A 223 21.97 6.90 -19.04
C LEU A 223 23.32 6.63 -18.36
N ARG A 224 24.28 7.56 -18.51
CA ARG A 224 25.57 7.49 -17.82
C ARG A 224 25.36 7.62 -16.31
N LYS A 225 24.50 8.54 -15.86
CA LYS A 225 24.15 8.70 -14.44
C LYS A 225 23.51 7.43 -13.90
N ILE A 226 22.49 6.88 -14.58
CA ILE A 226 21.81 5.64 -14.19
C ILE A 226 22.79 4.48 -14.02
N ARG A 227 23.67 4.26 -15.01
CA ARG A 227 24.72 3.22 -14.94
C ARG A 227 25.68 3.44 -13.77
N ALA A 228 26.00 4.69 -13.45
CA ALA A 228 26.86 5.00 -12.32
C ALA A 228 26.21 4.61 -10.98
N TYR A 229 24.92 4.92 -10.78
CA TYR A 229 24.19 4.52 -9.57
C TYR A 229 23.97 3.00 -9.49
N ALA A 230 23.65 2.34 -10.61
CA ALA A 230 23.61 0.88 -10.67
C ALA A 230 24.97 0.26 -10.30
N GLY A 231 26.07 0.88 -10.75
CA GLY A 231 27.44 0.48 -10.41
C GLY A 231 27.81 0.62 -8.92
N LEU A 232 27.01 1.35 -8.12
CA LEU A 232 27.15 1.39 -6.66
C LEU A 232 26.47 0.21 -5.94
N GLY A 233 25.82 -0.69 -6.69
CA GLY A 233 25.05 -1.81 -6.15
C GLY A 233 23.62 -1.45 -5.75
N LEU A 234 23.11 -0.30 -6.18
CA LEU A 234 21.69 0.02 -6.05
C LEU A 234 20.88 -0.84 -7.03
N ASN A 235 19.76 -1.36 -6.57
CA ASN A 235 18.93 -2.31 -7.31
C ASN A 235 17.51 -1.78 -7.58
N SER A 236 17.22 -0.54 -7.15
CA SER A 236 15.92 0.09 -7.36
C SER A 236 16.00 1.57 -7.74
N LEU A 237 15.02 2.05 -8.49
CA LEU A 237 14.77 3.46 -8.80
C LEU A 237 13.28 3.81 -8.61
N VAL A 238 13.00 4.97 -8.04
CA VAL A 238 11.70 5.63 -8.17
C VAL A 238 11.82 6.74 -9.22
N SER A 239 11.09 6.63 -10.32
CA SER A 239 11.25 7.51 -11.47
C SER A 239 10.24 8.66 -11.46
N LEU A 240 10.63 9.87 -11.07
CA LEU A 240 9.74 11.05 -11.11
C LEU A 240 9.77 11.68 -12.53
N THR A 241 9.32 10.89 -13.50
CA THR A 241 9.20 11.22 -14.92
C THR A 241 8.19 10.26 -15.55
N THR A 242 7.92 10.41 -16.85
CA THR A 242 7.02 9.52 -17.60
C THR A 242 7.75 8.78 -18.70
N VAL A 243 7.17 7.67 -19.17
CA VAL A 243 7.66 6.95 -20.35
C VAL A 243 7.70 7.87 -21.58
N ALA A 244 6.73 8.79 -21.72
CA ALA A 244 6.70 9.75 -22.81
C ALA A 244 7.89 10.73 -22.79
N ALA A 245 8.30 11.19 -21.60
CA ALA A 245 9.43 12.10 -21.44
C ALA A 245 10.79 11.38 -21.52
N SER A 246 10.85 10.16 -20.99
CA SER A 246 12.12 9.48 -20.68
C SER A 246 12.14 8.01 -21.13
N GLY A 247 11.50 7.65 -22.25
CA GLY A 247 11.36 6.24 -22.67
C GLY A 247 12.68 5.45 -22.81
N ASP A 248 13.78 6.10 -23.21
CA ASP A 248 15.11 5.47 -23.24
C ASP A 248 15.62 5.09 -21.86
N THR A 249 15.25 5.85 -20.82
CA THR A 249 15.61 5.56 -19.43
C THR A 249 15.01 4.22 -19.01
N TYR A 250 13.71 4.01 -19.22
CA TYR A 250 13.06 2.76 -18.82
C TYR A 250 13.62 1.54 -19.57
N ARG A 251 13.95 1.69 -20.87
CA ARG A 251 14.65 0.63 -21.62
C ARG A 251 16.04 0.31 -21.06
N GLU A 252 16.73 1.32 -20.56
CA GLU A 252 18.03 1.13 -19.90
C GLU A 252 17.87 0.45 -18.53
N LEU A 253 16.84 0.79 -17.76
CA LEU A 253 16.50 0.12 -16.51
C LEU A 253 16.27 -1.39 -16.73
N ASP A 254 15.47 -1.75 -17.74
CA ASP A 254 15.27 -3.14 -18.17
C ASP A 254 16.58 -3.84 -18.52
N ARG A 255 17.47 -3.19 -19.28
CA ARG A 255 18.78 -3.76 -19.64
C ARG A 255 19.68 -4.03 -18.44
N LEU A 256 19.57 -3.23 -17.38
CA LEU A 256 20.41 -3.31 -16.20
C LEU A 256 19.83 -4.21 -15.10
N ASP A 257 18.58 -4.68 -15.25
CA ASP A 257 17.75 -5.17 -14.13
C ASP A 257 17.75 -4.17 -12.95
N LEU A 258 17.76 -2.86 -13.27
CA LEU A 258 17.57 -1.82 -12.26
C LEU A 258 16.07 -1.60 -12.10
N ARG A 259 15.48 -2.37 -11.19
CA ARG A 259 14.03 -2.43 -11.01
C ARG A 259 13.47 -1.07 -10.60
N PHE A 260 12.24 -0.77 -10.98
CA PHE A 260 11.66 0.53 -10.66
C PHE A 260 10.22 0.48 -10.16
N MET A 261 9.92 1.41 -9.26
CA MET A 261 8.56 1.76 -8.90
C MET A 261 8.14 2.96 -9.74
N TYR A 262 7.05 2.80 -10.49
CA TYR A 262 6.59 3.85 -11.38
C TYR A 262 5.79 4.91 -10.61
N ASP A 263 6.14 6.18 -10.82
CA ASP A 263 5.55 7.30 -10.11
C ASP A 263 4.19 7.72 -10.70
N LEU A 264 3.14 7.73 -9.86
CA LEU A 264 1.81 8.22 -10.20
C LEU A 264 1.36 9.38 -9.31
N ARG A 265 2.26 10.01 -8.52
CA ARG A 265 1.94 11.07 -7.55
C ARG A 265 1.21 12.26 -8.16
N ASP A 266 1.52 12.64 -9.39
CA ASP A 266 0.86 13.76 -10.09
C ASP A 266 -0.42 13.34 -10.83
N PHE A 267 -0.73 12.03 -10.86
CA PHE A 267 -1.79 11.46 -11.69
C PHE A 267 -2.97 10.88 -10.90
N TYR A 268 -2.75 10.39 -9.67
CA TYR A 268 -3.74 9.56 -8.95
C TYR A 268 -5.11 10.21 -8.71
N LYS A 269 -5.17 11.54 -8.74
CA LYS A 269 -6.43 12.31 -8.62
C LYS A 269 -7.28 12.28 -9.91
N ASN A 270 -6.78 11.70 -11.00
CA ASN A 270 -7.46 11.57 -12.28
C ASN A 270 -7.30 10.14 -12.82
N VAL A 271 -8.33 9.31 -12.62
CA VAL A 271 -8.33 7.89 -13.02
C VAL A 271 -8.10 7.66 -14.51
N THR A 272 -8.44 8.61 -15.39
CA THR A 272 -8.13 8.50 -16.83
C THR A 272 -6.63 8.61 -17.05
N ALA A 273 -6.01 9.61 -16.44
CA ALA A 273 -4.57 9.82 -16.55
C ALA A 273 -3.77 8.67 -15.91
N VAL A 274 -4.24 8.12 -14.79
CA VAL A 274 -3.68 6.91 -14.18
C VAL A 274 -3.65 5.76 -15.20
N ARG A 275 -4.79 5.45 -15.83
CA ARG A 275 -4.87 4.35 -16.81
C ARG A 275 -3.94 4.55 -18.00
N GLU A 276 -3.83 5.78 -18.49
CA GLU A 276 -2.90 6.12 -19.58
C GLU A 276 -1.44 5.86 -19.20
N GLN A 277 -1.03 6.29 -18.00
CA GLN A 277 0.33 6.08 -17.52
C GLN A 277 0.64 4.59 -17.26
N VAL A 278 -0.28 3.87 -16.62
CA VAL A 278 -0.14 2.43 -16.34
C VAL A 278 -0.05 1.63 -17.64
N ALA A 279 -0.90 1.95 -18.63
CA ALA A 279 -0.86 1.30 -19.95
C ALA A 279 0.47 1.52 -20.67
N ALA A 280 1.12 2.66 -20.46
CA ALA A 280 2.40 2.98 -21.09
C ALA A 280 3.59 2.22 -20.46
N VAL A 281 3.48 1.74 -19.21
CA VAL A 281 4.62 1.19 -18.45
C VAL A 281 4.49 -0.29 -18.04
N ARG A 282 3.29 -0.86 -18.02
CA ARG A 282 3.03 -2.22 -17.49
C ARG A 282 3.83 -3.36 -18.13
N ASP A 283 4.37 -3.14 -19.33
CA ASP A 283 5.07 -4.13 -20.16
C ASP A 283 6.61 -4.03 -20.08
N PHE A 284 7.14 -3.14 -19.24
CA PHE A 284 8.59 -3.08 -18.96
C PHE A 284 9.02 -4.22 -18.03
N ASP A 285 10.19 -4.79 -18.28
CA ASP A 285 10.69 -5.98 -17.58
C ASP A 285 11.18 -5.67 -16.15
N ALA A 286 11.52 -4.42 -15.85
CA ALA A 286 12.06 -3.98 -14.56
C ALA A 286 11.02 -3.33 -13.62
N LEU A 287 9.76 -3.18 -14.04
CA LEU A 287 8.69 -2.63 -13.20
C LEU A 287 8.40 -3.57 -12.02
N TYR A 288 8.40 -3.09 -10.78
CA TYR A 288 8.02 -3.95 -9.63
C TYR A 288 6.80 -3.48 -8.84
N ALA A 289 6.42 -2.21 -8.93
CA ALA A 289 5.29 -1.63 -8.20
C ALA A 289 4.89 -0.27 -8.79
N TYR A 290 3.74 0.24 -8.36
CA TYR A 290 3.29 1.60 -8.63
C TYR A 290 3.30 2.43 -7.35
N TRP A 291 3.88 3.63 -7.41
CA TRP A 291 3.69 4.65 -6.37
C TRP A 291 2.34 5.32 -6.60
N GLY A 292 1.29 4.74 -6.01
CA GLY A 292 -0.10 5.05 -6.31
C GLY A 292 -0.59 6.38 -5.75
N ALA A 293 -0.08 6.82 -4.61
CA ALA A 293 -0.38 8.14 -4.04
C ALA A 293 0.75 8.61 -3.11
N ASP A 294 0.94 9.92 -3.08
CA ASP A 294 2.00 10.59 -2.32
C ASP A 294 1.40 11.56 -1.30
N GLU A 295 1.64 11.28 -0.03
CA GLU A 295 1.22 12.07 1.14
C GLU A 295 -0.25 12.55 1.10
N PRO A 296 -1.24 11.70 0.73
CA PRO A 296 -2.63 12.13 0.65
C PRO A 296 -3.19 12.52 2.02
N ASP A 297 -2.60 12.01 3.11
CA ASP A 297 -2.90 12.36 4.49
C ASP A 297 -2.38 13.76 4.88
N GLY A 298 -1.20 14.12 4.38
CA GLY A 298 -0.61 15.46 4.53
C GLY A 298 -1.41 16.51 3.76
N HIS A 299 -1.71 16.21 2.50
CA HIS A 299 -2.54 17.05 1.61
C HIS A 299 -4.03 17.03 1.95
N GLN A 300 -4.47 16.08 2.78
CA GLN A 300 -5.86 15.92 3.23
C GLN A 300 -6.82 15.67 2.06
N ASP A 301 -6.34 14.89 1.10
CA ASP A 301 -7.08 14.59 -0.11
C ASP A 301 -8.34 13.77 0.20
N PRO A 302 -9.38 13.85 -0.66
CA PRO A 302 -10.56 13.02 -0.49
C PRO A 302 -10.22 11.53 -0.37
N PHE A 303 -10.71 10.87 0.70
CA PHE A 303 -10.42 9.46 0.98
C PHE A 303 -10.65 8.49 -0.19
N PRO A 304 -11.69 8.64 -1.05
CA PRO A 304 -11.91 7.72 -2.17
C PRO A 304 -10.76 7.68 -3.18
N LEU A 305 -9.96 8.75 -3.32
CA LEU A 305 -8.96 8.86 -4.38
C LEU A 305 -7.89 7.77 -4.33
N VAL A 306 -7.43 7.38 -3.13
CA VAL A 306 -6.40 6.32 -3.00
C VAL A 306 -6.95 4.96 -3.44
N VAL A 307 -8.24 4.69 -3.18
CA VAL A 307 -8.91 3.46 -3.58
C VAL A 307 -9.17 3.47 -5.08
N GLU A 308 -9.74 4.56 -5.60
CA GLU A 308 -10.03 4.73 -7.02
C GLU A 308 -8.76 4.63 -7.89
N ALA A 309 -7.64 5.18 -7.41
CA ALA A 309 -6.35 5.06 -8.08
C ALA A 309 -5.87 3.60 -8.13
N ARG A 310 -5.93 2.86 -7.02
CA ARG A 310 -5.59 1.43 -6.99
C ARG A 310 -6.45 0.63 -7.97
N GLU A 311 -7.76 0.84 -7.96
CA GLU A 311 -8.66 0.12 -8.87
C GLU A 311 -8.41 0.49 -10.33
N ALA A 312 -8.09 1.76 -10.63
CA ALA A 312 -7.70 2.18 -11.96
C ALA A 312 -6.40 1.48 -12.43
N ILE A 313 -5.40 1.37 -11.56
CA ILE A 313 -4.16 0.64 -11.84
C ILE A 313 -4.45 -0.85 -12.11
N ARG A 314 -5.15 -1.52 -11.20
CA ARG A 314 -5.47 -2.96 -11.31
C ARG A 314 -6.33 -3.30 -12.53
N SER A 315 -7.20 -2.37 -12.96
CA SER A 315 -7.98 -2.54 -14.19
C SER A 315 -7.12 -2.63 -15.46
N VAL A 316 -5.86 -2.18 -15.40
CA VAL A 316 -4.92 -2.16 -16.53
C VAL A 316 -3.75 -3.13 -16.31
N ASP A 317 -3.27 -3.27 -15.08
CA ASP A 317 -2.14 -4.11 -14.70
C ASP A 317 -2.34 -4.70 -13.27
N PRO A 318 -3.03 -5.85 -13.14
CA PRO A 318 -3.24 -6.51 -11.85
C PRO A 318 -1.99 -7.27 -11.34
N TYR A 319 -0.87 -7.21 -12.07
CA TYR A 319 0.33 -8.02 -11.80
C TYR A 319 1.33 -7.36 -10.85
N HIS A 320 1.07 -6.12 -10.41
CA HIS A 320 1.98 -5.37 -9.56
C HIS A 320 1.24 -4.70 -8.38
N PRO A 321 1.87 -4.64 -7.20
CA PRO A 321 1.29 -3.97 -6.04
C PRO A 321 1.29 -2.45 -6.20
N VAL A 322 0.34 -1.81 -5.52
CA VAL A 322 0.20 -0.35 -5.45
C VAL A 322 0.61 0.14 -4.06
N SER A 323 1.55 1.09 -3.98
CA SER A 323 1.92 1.73 -2.73
C SER A 323 1.18 3.04 -2.48
N VAL A 324 0.99 3.37 -1.20
CA VAL A 324 0.60 4.70 -0.74
C VAL A 324 1.64 5.17 0.27
N THR A 325 2.18 6.36 0.05
CA THR A 325 3.13 6.99 0.96
C THR A 325 2.42 7.95 1.89
N LEU A 326 2.59 7.78 3.20
CA LEU A 326 1.97 8.60 4.23
C LEU A 326 3.01 9.49 4.93
N ASN A 327 2.67 10.75 5.19
CA ASN A 327 3.54 11.66 5.94
C ASN A 327 3.15 11.80 7.42
N CYS A 328 1.88 11.63 7.73
CA CYS A 328 1.29 11.96 9.02
C CYS A 328 1.42 10.81 10.02
N GLN A 329 1.54 11.16 11.31
CA GLN A 329 1.83 10.17 12.34
C GLN A 329 0.66 9.21 12.56
N ASP A 330 -0.54 9.76 12.59
CA ASP A 330 -1.75 9.03 12.94
C ASP A 330 -3.01 9.64 12.31
N TYR A 331 -2.90 10.54 11.34
CA TYR A 331 -4.06 11.23 10.76
C TYR A 331 -4.82 10.34 9.77
N TYR A 332 -6.03 9.89 10.16
CA TYR A 332 -6.93 9.04 9.36
C TYR A 332 -6.24 7.86 8.66
N PHE A 333 -5.33 7.18 9.38
CA PHE A 333 -4.48 6.12 8.82
C PHE A 333 -5.28 5.07 8.06
N GLY A 334 -6.40 4.60 8.63
CA GLY A 334 -7.22 3.56 8.00
C GLY A 334 -7.82 3.99 6.67
N GLN A 335 -8.27 5.24 6.55
CA GLN A 335 -8.86 5.78 5.33
C GLN A 335 -7.78 6.04 4.27
N TYR A 336 -6.67 6.66 4.66
CA TYR A 336 -5.60 7.00 3.72
C TYR A 336 -4.76 5.79 3.27
N SER A 337 -4.74 4.70 4.04
CA SER A 337 -4.10 3.43 3.64
C SER A 337 -5.04 2.46 2.92
N ALA A 338 -6.34 2.75 2.78
CA ALA A 338 -7.32 1.81 2.24
C ALA A 338 -7.04 1.35 0.80
N GLY A 339 -6.32 2.16 0.02
CA GLY A 339 -5.87 1.88 -1.35
C GLY A 339 -4.47 1.26 -1.45
N ALA A 340 -3.81 0.91 -0.34
CA ALA A 340 -2.43 0.47 -0.34
C ALA A 340 -2.29 -1.06 -0.27
N ASP A 341 -1.51 -1.63 -1.17
CA ASP A 341 -0.90 -2.96 -0.99
C ASP A 341 0.38 -2.85 -0.17
N ILE A 342 1.10 -1.73 -0.31
CA ILE A 342 2.30 -1.38 0.44
C ILE A 342 2.08 0.00 1.05
N VAL A 343 2.09 0.10 2.38
CA VAL A 343 2.14 1.40 3.05
C VAL A 343 3.60 1.82 3.19
N MET A 344 3.92 2.99 2.65
CA MET A 344 5.21 3.65 2.78
C MET A 344 5.07 4.85 3.72
N GLU A 345 6.18 5.30 4.29
CA GLU A 345 6.23 6.49 5.13
C GLU A 345 7.31 7.45 4.61
N ASP A 346 7.04 8.75 4.67
CA ASP A 346 7.97 9.78 4.19
C ASP A 346 8.37 10.79 5.28
N ALA A 347 8.88 10.28 6.40
CA ALA A 347 9.46 11.11 7.45
C ALA A 347 10.86 11.63 7.07
N TYR A 348 11.04 12.96 7.09
CA TYR A 348 12.34 13.62 6.90
C TYR A 348 12.88 14.21 8.22
N PRO A 349 13.41 13.40 9.15
CA PRO A 349 13.79 13.90 10.47
C PRO A 349 15.16 14.60 10.52
N VAL A 350 15.98 14.51 9.46
CA VAL A 350 17.33 15.09 9.42
C VAL A 350 17.32 16.45 8.74
N GLY A 351 18.01 17.43 9.32
CA GLY A 351 18.15 18.76 8.72
C GLY A 351 16.94 19.67 8.90
N ILE A 352 15.97 19.27 9.72
CA ILE A 352 14.79 20.05 10.08
C ILE A 352 14.93 20.70 11.46
N ASN A 353 14.12 21.72 11.73
CA ASN A 353 13.82 22.14 13.10
C ASN A 353 12.47 21.54 13.49
N SER A 354 12.47 20.46 14.25
CA SER A 354 11.25 19.70 14.63
C SER A 354 10.29 20.49 15.52
N SER A 355 10.73 21.63 16.08
CA SER A 355 9.94 22.47 17.00
C SER A 355 9.43 23.76 16.37
N PHE A 356 9.95 24.16 15.20
CA PHE A 356 9.60 25.44 14.58
C PHE A 356 9.69 25.41 13.06
N SER A 357 8.60 25.74 12.39
CA SER A 357 8.43 25.63 10.95
C SER A 357 9.11 26.77 10.17
N LYS A 358 9.38 26.52 8.88
CA LYS A 358 9.74 27.58 7.92
C LYS A 358 8.64 28.63 7.72
N TRP A 359 7.42 28.33 8.17
CA TRP A 359 6.25 29.18 8.08
C TRP A 359 6.13 30.16 9.26
N GLY A 360 7.02 30.08 10.24
CA GLY A 360 7.01 30.97 11.41
C GLY A 360 6.07 30.51 12.53
N THR A 361 5.73 29.22 12.58
CA THR A 361 4.86 28.63 13.60
C THR A 361 5.61 27.59 14.43
N ALA A 362 5.21 27.42 15.69
CA ALA A 362 5.64 26.25 16.46
C ALA A 362 5.12 24.96 15.81
N CYS A 363 5.88 23.88 15.92
CA CYS A 363 5.45 22.54 15.54
C CYS A 363 5.21 21.69 16.78
N ASN A 364 3.98 21.20 16.92
CA ASN A 364 3.55 20.34 18.02
C ASN A 364 2.30 19.52 17.60
N ALA A 365 1.63 18.89 18.57
CA ALA A 365 0.45 18.06 18.33
C ALA A 365 -0.76 18.80 17.73
N THR A 366 -0.82 20.14 17.78
CA THR A 366 -1.98 20.95 17.38
C THR A 366 -1.65 22.05 16.36
N TYR A 367 -0.39 22.17 15.94
CA TYR A 367 0.04 23.29 15.10
C TYR A 367 1.33 23.00 14.33
N GLY A 368 1.48 23.66 13.18
CA GLY A 368 2.70 23.70 12.38
C GLY A 368 2.90 22.54 11.41
N ASP A 369 3.82 22.78 10.48
CA ASP A 369 4.37 21.80 9.53
C ASP A 369 5.90 21.95 9.53
N CYS A 370 6.59 20.91 9.99
CA CYS A 370 8.05 20.85 10.08
C CYS A 370 8.66 19.78 9.15
N GLY A 371 7.90 19.27 8.17
CA GLY A 371 8.33 18.19 7.27
C GLY A 371 8.38 16.79 7.88
N CYS A 372 8.15 16.68 9.20
CA CYS A 372 8.05 15.41 9.91
C CYS A 372 7.05 15.56 11.06
N ASP A 373 5.86 14.99 10.90
CA ASP A 373 4.75 15.19 11.84
C ASP A 373 5.06 14.62 13.24
N ASN A 374 5.07 15.47 14.27
CA ASN A 374 5.34 15.11 15.67
C ASN A 374 6.68 14.37 15.90
N CYS A 375 7.67 14.59 15.05
CA CYS A 375 8.98 13.96 15.14
C CYS A 375 9.87 14.58 16.21
N ALA A 376 10.83 13.81 16.73
CA ALA A 376 11.88 14.33 17.59
C ALA A 376 12.94 15.12 16.81
N GLY A 377 13.11 14.83 15.52
CA GLY A 377 14.16 15.38 14.67
C GLY A 377 15.44 14.53 14.69
N ASP A 378 15.29 13.20 14.83
CA ASP A 378 16.40 12.25 14.79
C ASP A 378 16.11 11.06 13.87
N VAL A 379 17.17 10.37 13.44
CA VAL A 379 17.05 9.22 12.51
C VAL A 379 16.17 8.08 13.03
N GLY A 380 15.97 7.99 14.35
CA GLY A 380 15.07 7.02 14.97
C GLY A 380 13.59 7.32 14.73
N ASP A 381 13.21 8.51 14.26
CA ASP A 381 11.82 8.83 13.91
C ASP A 381 11.29 7.92 12.80
N VAL A 382 12.11 7.56 11.82
CA VAL A 382 11.78 6.61 10.73
C VAL A 382 11.35 5.26 11.31
N ALA A 383 12.20 4.66 12.15
CA ALA A 383 11.88 3.37 12.79
C ALA A 383 10.64 3.46 13.68
N ARG A 384 10.52 4.53 14.49
CA ARG A 384 9.35 4.76 15.35
C ARG A 384 8.07 4.95 14.52
N ARG A 385 8.17 5.55 13.32
CA ARG A 385 7.04 5.75 12.42
C ARG A 385 6.56 4.42 11.87
N LEU A 386 7.46 3.61 11.32
CA LEU A 386 7.13 2.26 10.83
C LEU A 386 6.47 1.40 11.92
N ASP A 387 7.00 1.43 13.14
CA ASP A 387 6.41 0.73 14.29
C ASP A 387 4.99 1.22 14.64
N ARG A 388 4.72 2.53 14.47
CA ARG A 388 3.38 3.11 14.68
C ARG A 388 2.41 2.65 13.60
N LEU A 389 2.79 2.74 12.33
CA LEU A 389 1.95 2.29 11.22
C LEU A 389 1.58 0.81 11.37
N ALA A 390 2.55 -0.04 11.71
CA ALA A 390 2.31 -1.45 12.00
C ALA A 390 1.36 -1.67 13.20
N ARG A 391 1.40 -0.81 14.23
CA ARG A 391 0.42 -0.84 15.34
C ARG A 391 -0.97 -0.42 14.87
N HIS A 392 -1.08 0.58 14.00
CA HIS A 392 -2.37 1.01 13.45
C HIS A 392 -3.01 -0.10 12.59
N GLU A 393 -2.23 -0.76 11.72
CA GLU A 393 -2.70 -1.92 10.95
C GLU A 393 -3.24 -3.02 11.86
N ARG A 394 -2.52 -3.37 12.94
CA ARG A 394 -2.95 -4.39 13.90
C ARG A 394 -4.22 -4.02 14.64
N ARG A 395 -4.36 -2.77 15.07
CA ARG A 395 -5.55 -2.26 15.78
C ARG A 395 -6.78 -2.28 14.87
N LEU A 396 -6.61 -1.89 13.61
CA LEU A 396 -7.66 -1.84 12.61
C LEU A 396 -7.97 -3.20 11.97
N GLY A 397 -7.11 -4.20 12.18
CA GLY A 397 -7.30 -5.54 11.60
C GLY A 397 -7.08 -5.59 10.10
N LEU A 398 -6.13 -4.81 9.58
CA LEU A 398 -5.83 -4.74 8.14
C LEU A 398 -4.94 -5.89 7.65
N ARG A 399 -4.40 -6.70 8.57
CA ARG A 399 -3.66 -7.92 8.27
C ARG A 399 -4.21 -9.06 9.16
N PRO A 400 -4.39 -10.28 8.62
CA PRO A 400 -4.53 -11.48 9.43
C PRO A 400 -3.41 -11.54 10.45
#